data_AF-A0A0R2G4J6-F1
#
_entry.id   AF-A0A0R2G4J6-F1
#
_cell.length_a   1.000
_cell.length_b   1.000
_cell.length_c   1.000
_cell.angle_alpha   90.00
_cell.angle_beta   90.00
_cell.angle_gamma   90.00
#
_symmetry.space_group_name_H-M   'P 1'
#
loop_
_entity.id
_entity.type
_entity.pdbx_description
1 polymer ?
#
loop_
_entity_poly.entity_id
_entity_poly.type
_entity_poly.pdbx_seq_one_letter_code
_entity_poly.pdbx_strand_id
1 'polypeptide(L)'
;MGYLEVVAKETNPRIALSQKYFNVIVRQFFGESFEPILKEDEQTQTVEQSVMGLFRPYVGLYRSELCRQFKVSIPEKNPKAVNSTLARKMLRLNTDIQNSAEFQKANIAVKVLTVKSDNVGSVNTHHQRTKGSLKIQNYFDFGKILNETWEESDLRTYLFDTKFLLVLFEDTGDDQIFKGAKFWQVPLEDLDGPIKYVWERTRHILREGVTLSYIPYNNANGYRILNNLPAASDHNVLHVRPDAKKSSYKVGDVNSLPLPAPVKWKNRPKHLINELSNNWMTKQAFWLNPDYMYQQVADLM
;
A
#
# COMPACT_ATOMS: atom_id res chain seq x y z
N MET A 1 14.94 16.54 -17.84
CA MET A 1 15.18 17.53 -16.77
C MET A 1 15.42 16.79 -15.46
N GLY A 2 16.36 17.29 -14.66
CA GLY A 2 17.09 16.53 -13.63
C GLY A 2 16.25 15.99 -12.48
N TYR A 3 16.37 14.68 -12.26
CA TYR A 3 15.93 14.01 -11.03
C TYR A 3 17.12 14.00 -10.08
N LEU A 4 17.29 15.08 -9.34
CA LEU A 4 18.28 15.18 -8.29
C LEU A 4 17.53 15.03 -6.97
N GLU A 5 17.74 13.92 -6.26
CA GLU A 5 17.36 13.82 -4.86
C GLU A 5 18.35 14.66 -4.06
N VAL A 6 17.84 15.71 -3.41
CA VAL A 6 18.61 16.50 -2.46
C VAL A 6 18.50 15.80 -1.11
N VAL A 7 19.55 15.06 -0.72
CA VAL A 7 19.70 14.64 0.67
C VAL A 7 20.23 15.86 1.43
N ALA A 8 19.32 16.67 1.95
CA ALA A 8 19.67 17.81 2.77
C ALA A 8 20.17 17.33 4.14
N LYS A 9 21.48 17.24 4.32
CA LYS A 9 22.08 17.52 5.62
C LYS A 9 22.11 19.04 5.73
N GLU A 10 21.60 19.60 6.82
CA GLU A 10 21.36 21.05 7.06
C GLU A 10 22.55 21.99 6.79
N THR A 11 23.74 21.46 6.52
CA THR A 11 24.95 22.24 6.22
C THR A 11 25.68 21.86 4.94
N ASN A 12 25.28 20.80 4.21
CA ASN A 12 25.92 20.42 2.94
C ASN A 12 25.01 19.49 2.10
N PRO A 13 24.10 20.03 1.27
CA PRO A 13 23.22 19.20 0.44
C PRO A 13 24.06 18.41 -0.56
N ARG A 14 23.98 17.08 -0.49
CA ARG A 14 24.55 16.21 -1.52
C ARG A 14 23.47 15.92 -2.55
N ILE A 15 23.83 16.16 -3.80
CA ILE A 15 23.02 15.80 -4.94
C ILE A 15 23.31 14.34 -5.26
N ALA A 16 22.29 13.48 -5.17
CA ALA A 16 22.38 12.08 -5.55
C ALA A 16 21.25 11.72 -6.53
N LEU A 17 21.52 10.73 -7.39
CA LEU A 17 20.47 10.07 -8.15
C LEU A 17 19.91 8.93 -7.30
N SER A 18 18.59 8.78 -7.29
CA SER A 18 17.95 7.65 -6.61
C SER A 18 18.42 6.33 -7.22
N GLN A 19 18.50 5.28 -6.40
CA GLN A 19 18.86 3.95 -6.88
C GLN A 19 17.88 3.47 -7.97
N LYS A 20 16.60 3.84 -7.86
CA LYS A 20 15.56 3.53 -8.85
C LYS A 20 15.85 4.18 -10.19
N TYR A 21 16.22 5.46 -10.20
CA TYR A 21 16.60 6.18 -11.41
C TYR A 21 17.77 5.49 -12.12
N PHE A 22 18.83 5.17 -11.38
CA PHE A 22 20.01 4.50 -11.94
C PHE A 22 19.68 3.11 -12.50
N ASN A 23 18.88 2.32 -11.79
CA ASN A 23 18.45 0.99 -12.25
C ASN A 23 17.68 1.06 -13.59
N VAL A 24 16.83 2.07 -13.79
CA VAL A 24 16.14 2.25 -15.08
C VAL A 24 17.14 2.57 -16.18
N ILE A 25 18.11 3.47 -15.94
CA ILE A 25 19.16 3.79 -16.92
C ILE A 25 19.95 2.55 -17.32
N VAL A 26 20.38 1.75 -16.34
CA VAL A 26 21.16 0.52 -16.61
C VAL A 26 20.33 -0.46 -17.44
N ARG A 27 19.07 -0.69 -17.11
CA ARG A 27 18.19 -1.57 -17.89
C ARG A 27 17.97 -1.07 -19.31
N GLN A 28 17.80 0.24 -19.49
CA GLN A 28 17.73 0.87 -20.81
C GLN A 28 19.03 0.67 -21.61
N PHE A 29 20.19 0.80 -20.96
CA PHE A 29 21.49 0.53 -21.58
C PHE A 29 21.62 -0.91 -22.07
N PHE A 30 21.03 -1.88 -21.36
CA PHE A 30 20.97 -3.30 -21.77
C PHE A 30 19.80 -3.63 -22.72
N GLY A 31 19.10 -2.64 -23.26
CA GLY A 31 18.09 -2.82 -24.30
C GLY A 31 16.65 -3.01 -23.82
N GLU A 32 16.37 -2.85 -22.53
CA GLU A 32 14.99 -2.83 -22.05
C GLU A 32 14.30 -1.50 -22.43
N SER A 33 13.05 -1.58 -22.90
CA SER A 33 12.22 -0.41 -23.21
C SER A 33 11.12 -0.22 -22.17
N PHE A 34 10.84 1.04 -21.86
CA PHE A 34 9.79 1.44 -20.92
C PHE A 34 8.82 2.37 -21.66
N GLU A 35 7.53 2.16 -21.50
CA GLU A 35 6.50 3.01 -22.09
C GLU A 35 6.54 4.39 -21.40
N PRO A 36 6.81 5.49 -22.13
CA PRO A 36 6.79 6.82 -21.54
C PRO A 36 5.35 7.32 -21.35
N ILE A 37 5.13 8.09 -20.29
CA ILE A 37 3.87 8.83 -20.12
C ILE A 37 3.91 10.13 -20.90
N LEU A 38 5.04 10.84 -20.84
CA LEU A 38 5.20 12.12 -21.51
C LEU A 38 5.62 11.92 -22.96
N LYS A 39 5.02 12.72 -23.85
CA LYS A 39 5.49 12.80 -25.24
C LYS A 39 6.58 13.87 -25.36
N GLU A 40 7.42 13.75 -26.39
CA GLU A 40 8.61 14.61 -26.60
C GLU A 40 8.29 16.11 -26.71
N ASP A 41 7.04 16.47 -27.02
CA ASP A 41 6.54 17.84 -27.15
C ASP A 41 6.00 18.45 -25.83
N GLU A 42 5.88 17.67 -24.75
CA GLU A 42 5.31 18.10 -23.46
C GLU A 42 6.35 18.70 -22.47
N GLN A 43 7.51 19.18 -22.97
CA GLN A 43 8.69 19.52 -22.17
C GLN A 43 8.58 20.75 -21.24
N THR A 44 7.49 21.51 -21.28
CA THR A 44 7.31 22.73 -20.46
C THR A 44 6.69 22.48 -19.09
N GLN A 45 6.15 21.28 -18.86
CA GLN A 45 5.49 20.89 -17.60
C GLN A 45 6.30 19.83 -16.85
N THR A 46 6.15 19.81 -15.52
CA THR A 46 6.66 18.70 -14.71
C THR A 46 5.85 17.43 -14.98
N VAL A 47 6.44 16.25 -14.74
CA VAL A 47 5.72 14.95 -14.84
C VAL A 47 4.41 14.99 -14.06
N GLU A 48 4.41 15.59 -12.88
CA GLU A 48 3.21 15.66 -12.04
C GLU A 48 2.10 16.47 -12.69
N GLN A 49 2.43 17.65 -13.21
CA GLN A 49 1.46 18.51 -13.89
C GLN A 49 0.87 17.84 -15.14
N SER A 50 1.71 17.20 -15.95
CA SER A 50 1.27 16.49 -17.14
C SER A 50 0.36 15.30 -16.78
N VAL A 51 0.73 14.49 -15.78
CA VAL A 51 -0.10 13.38 -15.30
C VAL A 51 -1.45 13.88 -14.77
N MET A 52 -1.48 14.97 -13.99
CA MET A 52 -2.73 15.58 -13.52
C MET A 52 -3.58 16.11 -14.69
N GLY A 53 -2.94 16.72 -15.68
CA GLY A 53 -3.58 17.18 -16.91
C GLY A 53 -4.27 16.06 -17.70
N LEU A 54 -3.68 14.85 -17.71
CA LEU A 54 -4.27 13.67 -18.35
C LEU A 54 -5.48 13.13 -17.59
N PHE A 55 -5.51 13.21 -16.25
CA PHE A 55 -6.67 12.78 -15.46
C PHE A 55 -7.84 13.78 -15.49
N ARG A 56 -7.53 15.08 -15.60
CA ARG A 56 -8.51 16.18 -15.46
C ARG A 56 -9.79 16.02 -16.30
N PRO A 57 -9.74 15.60 -17.59
CA PRO A 57 -10.95 15.48 -18.42
C PRO A 57 -11.96 14.43 -17.93
N TYR A 58 -11.54 13.52 -17.06
CA TYR A 58 -12.36 12.41 -16.61
C TYR A 58 -13.01 12.64 -15.24
N VAL A 59 -12.60 13.69 -14.53
CA VAL A 59 -13.10 14.00 -13.18
C VAL A 59 -14.62 14.21 -13.23
N GLY A 60 -15.34 13.55 -12.34
CA GLY A 60 -16.80 13.57 -12.26
C GLY A 60 -17.50 12.54 -13.14
N LEU A 61 -16.79 11.84 -14.03
CA LEU A 61 -17.39 10.79 -14.85
C LEU A 61 -17.63 9.51 -14.06
N TYR A 62 -18.74 8.83 -14.39
CA TYR A 62 -19.06 7.53 -13.84
C TYR A 62 -18.13 6.45 -14.40
N ARG A 63 -17.82 5.46 -13.57
CA ARG A 63 -17.00 4.31 -13.93
C ARG A 63 -17.62 3.53 -15.08
N SER A 64 -18.95 3.37 -15.10
CA SER A 64 -19.65 2.76 -16.25
C SER A 64 -19.43 3.53 -17.55
N GLU A 65 -19.42 4.85 -17.50
CA GLU A 65 -19.18 5.72 -18.66
C GLU A 65 -17.74 5.65 -19.15
N LEU A 66 -16.79 5.66 -18.22
CA LEU A 66 -15.36 5.45 -18.50
C LEU A 66 -15.10 4.06 -19.10
N CYS A 67 -15.75 3.02 -18.56
CA CYS A 67 -15.70 1.67 -19.11
C CYS A 67 -16.19 1.63 -20.56
N ARG A 68 -17.30 2.29 -20.88
CA ARG A 68 -17.82 2.40 -22.25
C ARG A 68 -16.84 3.14 -23.15
N GLN A 69 -16.30 4.29 -22.70
CA GLN A 69 -15.35 5.09 -23.46
C GLN A 69 -14.06 4.34 -23.79
N PHE A 70 -13.51 3.61 -22.82
CA PHE A 70 -12.27 2.84 -22.97
C PHE A 70 -12.47 1.40 -23.44
N LYS A 71 -13.72 0.97 -23.70
CA LYS A 71 -14.08 -0.40 -24.08
C LYS A 71 -13.57 -1.44 -23.08
N VAL A 72 -13.72 -1.15 -21.79
CA VAL A 72 -13.32 -2.03 -20.67
C VAL A 72 -14.56 -2.71 -20.11
N SER A 73 -14.58 -4.04 -20.08
CA SER A 73 -15.63 -4.81 -19.41
C SER A 73 -15.39 -4.89 -17.89
N ILE A 74 -16.48 -4.88 -17.13
CA ILE A 74 -16.45 -5.12 -15.69
C ILE A 74 -16.58 -6.63 -15.48
N PRO A 75 -15.54 -7.34 -15.03
CA PRO A 75 -15.63 -8.77 -14.80
C PRO A 75 -16.48 -9.06 -13.56
N GLU A 76 -17.24 -10.17 -13.59
CA GLU A 76 -17.97 -10.68 -12.42
C GLU A 76 -17.03 -10.99 -11.25
N LYS A 77 -15.84 -11.49 -11.57
CA LYS A 77 -14.78 -11.77 -10.60
C LYS A 77 -13.81 -10.59 -10.51
N ASN A 78 -13.60 -10.09 -9.30
CA ASN A 78 -12.70 -8.97 -9.00
C ASN A 78 -13.02 -7.66 -9.76
N PRO A 79 -14.26 -7.14 -9.67
CA PRO A 79 -14.64 -5.88 -10.31
C PRO A 79 -13.81 -4.68 -9.83
N LYS A 80 -13.10 -4.81 -8.70
CA LYS A 80 -12.23 -3.77 -8.14
C LYS A 80 -10.98 -3.50 -8.99
N ALA A 81 -10.50 -4.48 -9.75
CA ALA A 81 -9.34 -4.31 -10.64
C ALA A 81 -9.62 -3.41 -11.85
N VAL A 82 -10.91 -3.13 -12.14
CA VAL A 82 -11.33 -2.26 -13.24
C VAL A 82 -10.78 -0.85 -13.06
N ASN A 83 -10.80 -0.31 -11.84
CA ASN A 83 -10.38 1.07 -11.60
C ASN A 83 -8.89 1.28 -11.91
N SER A 84 -8.02 0.30 -11.62
CA SER A 84 -6.61 0.33 -12.04
C SER A 84 -6.46 0.30 -13.56
N THR A 85 -7.32 -0.44 -14.26
CA THR A 85 -7.34 -0.46 -15.72
C THR A 85 -7.81 0.87 -16.29
N LEU A 86 -8.85 1.48 -15.71
CA LEU A 86 -9.33 2.81 -16.13
C LEU A 86 -8.27 3.88 -15.89
N ALA A 87 -7.63 3.90 -14.71
CA ALA A 87 -6.54 4.82 -14.41
C ALA A 87 -5.41 4.72 -15.45
N ARG A 88 -5.02 3.50 -15.81
CA ARG A 88 -4.01 3.26 -16.87
C ARG A 88 -4.46 3.84 -18.21
N LYS A 89 -5.72 3.63 -18.60
CA LYS A 89 -6.28 4.12 -19.86
C LYS A 89 -6.43 5.64 -19.89
N MET A 90 -6.74 6.29 -18.77
CA MET A 90 -6.74 7.75 -18.64
C MET A 90 -5.35 8.34 -18.91
N LEU A 91 -4.29 7.63 -18.50
CA LEU A 91 -2.90 7.99 -18.80
C LEU A 91 -2.41 7.53 -20.18
N ARG A 92 -3.30 6.98 -21.02
CA ARG A 92 -3.01 6.53 -22.39
C ARG A 92 -1.95 5.41 -22.48
N LEU A 93 -1.78 4.65 -21.40
CA LEU A 93 -0.81 3.56 -21.32
C LEU A 93 -1.40 2.21 -21.74
N ASN A 94 -0.56 1.36 -22.32
CA ASN A 94 -0.87 -0.02 -22.64
C ASN A 94 -0.46 -0.96 -21.51
N THR A 95 0.64 -0.64 -20.84
CA THR A 95 1.20 -1.41 -19.72
C THR A 95 0.85 -0.80 -18.36
N ASP A 96 1.10 -1.51 -17.27
CA ASP A 96 0.87 -1.00 -15.92
C ASP A 96 1.55 0.37 -15.73
N ILE A 97 0.86 1.33 -15.10
CA ILE A 97 1.38 2.69 -14.85
C ILE A 97 2.71 2.62 -14.09
N GLN A 98 2.84 1.65 -13.16
CA GLN A 98 4.05 1.41 -12.39
C GLN A 98 5.26 1.04 -13.25
N ASN A 99 5.03 0.57 -14.48
CA ASN A 99 6.08 0.18 -15.43
C ASN A 99 6.53 1.33 -16.33
N SER A 100 5.89 2.51 -16.26
CA SER A 100 6.32 3.65 -17.04
C SER A 100 7.70 4.15 -16.61
N ALA A 101 8.45 4.71 -17.58
CA ALA A 101 9.82 5.17 -17.36
C ALA A 101 9.88 6.23 -16.24
N GLU A 102 8.98 7.21 -16.28
CA GLU A 102 8.90 8.33 -15.35
C GLU A 102 8.56 7.85 -13.94
N PHE A 103 7.62 6.91 -13.78
CA PHE A 103 7.22 6.43 -12.45
C PHE A 103 8.29 5.56 -11.83
N GLN A 104 8.97 4.71 -12.61
CA GLN A 104 10.11 3.95 -12.09
C GLN A 104 11.26 4.87 -11.70
N LYS A 105 11.61 5.86 -12.54
CA LYS A 105 12.68 6.82 -12.28
C LYS A 105 12.43 7.67 -11.04
N ALA A 106 11.19 8.11 -10.83
CA ALA A 106 10.79 8.96 -9.72
C ALA A 106 10.31 8.19 -8.47
N ASN A 107 10.47 6.86 -8.44
CA ASN A 107 9.99 5.98 -7.36
C ASN A 107 8.52 6.24 -6.98
N ILE A 108 7.66 6.40 -7.99
CA ILE A 108 6.24 6.66 -7.79
C ILE A 108 5.47 5.35 -7.70
N ALA A 109 4.78 5.11 -6.60
CA ALA A 109 3.88 3.98 -6.40
C ALA A 109 2.41 4.36 -6.70
N VAL A 110 1.74 3.61 -7.57
CA VAL A 110 0.33 3.88 -7.91
C VAL A 110 -0.62 3.17 -6.97
N LYS A 111 -1.58 3.90 -6.39
CA LYS A 111 -2.58 3.36 -5.47
C LYS A 111 -3.97 3.86 -5.85
N VAL A 112 -4.83 2.94 -6.23
CA VAL A 112 -6.22 3.22 -6.56
C VAL A 112 -7.06 3.03 -5.30
N LEU A 113 -7.74 4.08 -4.89
CA LEU A 113 -8.54 4.15 -3.68
C LEU A 113 -10.02 4.25 -4.05
N THR A 114 -10.86 3.69 -3.19
CA THR A 114 -12.30 3.87 -3.26
C THR A 114 -12.79 4.31 -1.90
N VAL A 115 -13.63 5.34 -1.86
CA VAL A 115 -14.34 5.79 -0.65
C VAL A 115 -15.83 5.54 -0.84
N LYS A 116 -16.58 5.43 0.25
CA LYS A 116 -18.04 5.30 0.17
C LYS A 116 -18.65 6.69 0.22
N SER A 117 -19.65 6.96 -0.60
CA SER A 117 -20.41 8.21 -0.54
C SER A 117 -21.17 8.31 0.79
N ASP A 118 -21.29 9.53 1.32
CA ASP A 118 -21.96 9.80 2.60
C ASP A 118 -23.43 9.36 2.60
N ASN A 119 -24.07 9.35 1.42
CA ASN A 119 -25.50 9.02 1.25
C ASN A 119 -25.78 7.52 1.11
N VAL A 120 -24.74 6.67 1.07
CA VAL A 120 -24.88 5.23 0.81
C VAL A 120 -24.67 4.48 2.11
N GLY A 121 -25.76 4.21 2.83
CA GLY A 121 -25.82 3.27 3.96
C GLY A 121 -26.01 3.91 5.34
N SER A 122 -27.00 3.37 6.06
CA SER A 122 -27.34 3.67 7.45
C SER A 122 -26.44 2.90 8.42
N VAL A 123 -25.32 3.48 8.86
CA VAL A 123 -24.67 3.10 10.13
C VAL A 123 -24.02 4.35 10.73
N ASN A 124 -24.35 4.61 11.99
CA ASN A 124 -23.84 5.66 12.87
C ASN A 124 -22.31 5.60 13.09
N THR A 125 -21.51 5.78 12.05
CA THR A 125 -20.07 6.01 12.17
C THR A 125 -19.71 7.25 11.37
N HIS A 126 -19.60 8.39 12.05
CA HIS A 126 -19.10 9.66 11.53
C HIS A 126 -17.64 9.64 11.04
N HIS A 127 -17.07 8.46 10.72
CA HIS A 127 -15.66 8.31 10.34
C HIS A 127 -15.58 7.89 8.88
N GLN A 128 -15.43 8.89 8.01
CA GLN A 128 -15.16 8.70 6.60
C GLN A 128 -13.84 7.94 6.42
N ARG A 129 -13.85 6.96 5.50
CA ARG A 129 -12.73 6.05 5.29
C ARG A 129 -12.71 5.49 3.88
N THR A 130 -11.53 5.08 3.42
CA THR A 130 -11.43 4.28 2.20
C THR A 130 -12.01 2.87 2.43
N LYS A 131 -12.49 2.21 1.38
CA LYS A 131 -13.01 0.82 1.42
C LYS A 131 -11.95 -0.23 1.79
N GLY A 132 -10.67 0.14 1.83
CA GLY A 132 -9.58 -0.78 2.12
C GLY A 132 -8.31 -0.06 2.50
N SER A 133 -7.51 -0.73 3.31
CA SER A 133 -6.18 -0.29 3.71
C SER A 133 -5.21 -0.34 2.53
N LEU A 134 -4.21 0.52 2.56
CA LEU A 134 -3.19 0.60 1.51
C LEU A 134 -1.95 -0.18 1.96
N LYS A 135 -1.65 -1.28 1.26
CA LYS A 135 -0.42 -2.05 1.52
C LYS A 135 0.80 -1.24 1.11
N ILE A 136 1.70 -1.01 2.07
CA ILE A 136 2.95 -0.26 1.85
C ILE A 136 3.89 -1.10 0.98
N GLN A 137 4.36 -2.21 1.57
CA GLN A 137 5.35 -3.11 0.98
C GLN A 137 4.90 -4.56 1.12
N ASN A 138 5.71 -5.48 0.60
CA ASN A 138 5.53 -6.91 0.86
C ASN A 138 5.69 -7.20 2.36
N TYR A 139 5.42 -8.45 2.73
CA TYR A 139 5.67 -8.90 4.09
C TYR A 139 7.12 -8.62 4.53
N PHE A 140 7.30 -8.34 5.82
CA PHE A 140 8.62 -8.15 6.41
C PHE A 140 9.08 -9.41 7.13
N ASP A 141 10.39 -9.58 7.25
CA ASP A 141 11.00 -10.65 8.03
C ASP A 141 10.96 -10.29 9.53
N PHE A 142 10.41 -11.18 10.35
CA PHE A 142 10.22 -10.94 11.79
C PHE A 142 11.55 -10.85 12.56
N GLY A 143 12.60 -11.52 12.10
CA GLY A 143 13.93 -11.44 12.70
C GLY A 143 14.67 -10.19 12.25
N LYS A 144 14.65 -9.89 10.95
CA LYS A 144 15.33 -8.71 10.37
C LYS A 144 14.90 -7.42 11.05
N ILE A 145 13.59 -7.20 11.20
CA ILE A 145 13.04 -5.97 11.81
C ILE A 145 13.53 -5.74 13.24
N LEU A 146 13.93 -6.78 13.98
CA LEU A 146 14.47 -6.59 15.33
C LEU A 146 15.88 -5.99 15.33
N ASN A 147 16.64 -6.19 14.26
CA ASN A 147 18.02 -5.70 14.10
C ASN A 147 18.11 -4.31 13.46
N GLU A 148 16.99 -3.76 13.00
CA GLU A 148 16.92 -2.43 12.40
C GLU A 148 16.86 -1.32 13.47
N THR A 149 17.54 -0.21 13.21
CA THR A 149 17.25 1.10 13.83
C THR A 149 16.09 1.76 13.08
N TRP A 150 15.45 2.80 13.64
CA TRP A 150 14.36 3.46 12.93
C TRP A 150 14.87 4.14 11.67
N GLU A 151 15.98 4.85 11.80
CA GLU A 151 16.64 5.67 10.78
C GLU A 151 17.09 4.84 9.58
N GLU A 152 17.48 3.58 9.81
CA GLU A 152 17.95 2.63 8.79
C GLU A 152 16.92 1.51 8.50
N SER A 153 15.68 1.64 8.98
CA SER A 153 14.66 0.62 8.75
C SER A 153 14.18 0.60 7.30
N ASP A 154 13.85 -0.60 6.82
CA ASP A 154 13.28 -0.79 5.48
C ASP A 154 11.97 0.02 5.33
N LEU A 155 11.14 0.03 6.38
CA LEU A 155 9.85 0.73 6.38
C LEU A 155 10.04 2.24 6.24
N ARG A 156 10.92 2.85 7.05
CA ARG A 156 11.18 4.29 7.00
C ARG A 156 11.76 4.69 5.65
N THR A 157 12.77 3.96 5.19
CA THR A 157 13.42 4.19 3.89
C THR A 157 12.39 4.15 2.76
N TYR A 158 11.57 3.10 2.72
CA TYR A 158 10.53 2.98 1.70
C TYR A 158 9.55 4.17 1.74
N LEU A 159 9.01 4.53 2.91
CA LEU A 159 8.01 5.59 3.01
C LEU A 159 8.60 6.99 2.76
N PHE A 160 9.86 7.21 3.12
CA PHE A 160 10.57 8.45 2.87
C PHE A 160 10.86 8.64 1.37
N ASP A 161 11.35 7.59 0.70
CA ASP A 161 11.74 7.66 -0.72
C ASP A 161 10.56 7.52 -1.69
N THR A 162 9.41 7.00 -1.24
CA THR A 162 8.27 6.71 -2.12
C THR A 162 7.33 7.88 -2.22
N LYS A 163 7.12 8.34 -3.46
CA LYS A 163 6.00 9.19 -3.82
C LYS A 163 4.84 8.31 -4.25
N PHE A 164 3.61 8.65 -3.91
CA PHE A 164 2.41 7.91 -4.31
C PHE A 164 1.60 8.73 -5.30
N LEU A 165 1.10 8.08 -6.35
CA LEU A 165 -0.04 8.58 -7.12
C LEU A 165 -1.30 7.94 -6.55
N LEU A 166 -2.12 8.72 -5.85
CA LEU A 166 -3.40 8.30 -5.31
C LEU A 166 -4.49 8.61 -6.34
N VAL A 167 -5.19 7.59 -6.83
CA VAL A 167 -6.28 7.70 -7.81
C VAL A 167 -7.59 7.38 -7.10
N LEU A 168 -8.52 8.33 -7.03
CA LEU A 168 -9.70 8.24 -6.17
C LEU A 168 -10.99 7.99 -6.96
N PHE A 169 -11.75 7.01 -6.49
CA PHE A 169 -13.14 6.79 -6.87
C PHE A 169 -14.07 6.91 -5.67
N GLU A 170 -15.23 7.50 -5.84
CA GLU A 170 -16.30 7.53 -4.85
C GLU A 170 -17.36 6.50 -5.22
N ASP A 171 -17.76 5.65 -4.29
CA ASP A 171 -18.80 4.64 -4.47
C ASP A 171 -20.16 5.17 -4.08
N THR A 172 -21.05 5.29 -5.07
CA THR A 172 -22.41 5.84 -4.92
C THR A 172 -23.46 4.76 -4.64
N GLY A 173 -23.03 3.53 -4.35
CA GLY A 173 -23.91 2.38 -4.13
C GLY A 173 -24.15 1.59 -5.42
N ASP A 174 -24.63 2.27 -6.46
CA ASP A 174 -24.96 1.65 -7.75
C ASP A 174 -23.79 1.70 -8.76
N ASP A 175 -22.93 2.72 -8.66
CA ASP A 175 -21.73 2.85 -9.47
C ASP A 175 -20.60 3.56 -8.70
N GLN A 176 -19.57 4.00 -9.41
CA GLN A 176 -18.47 4.78 -8.86
C GLN A 176 -18.19 6.01 -9.70
N ILE A 177 -17.89 7.14 -9.07
CA ILE A 177 -17.51 8.40 -9.73
C ILE A 177 -16.00 8.55 -9.61
N PHE A 178 -15.31 8.86 -10.72
CA PHE A 178 -13.90 9.22 -10.66
C PHE A 178 -13.74 10.62 -10.08
N LYS A 179 -13.11 10.73 -8.91
CA LYS A 179 -12.95 12.00 -8.18
C LYS A 179 -11.67 12.75 -8.53
N GLY A 180 -10.74 12.07 -9.20
CA GLY A 180 -9.46 12.64 -9.60
C GLY A 180 -8.28 11.83 -9.07
N ALA A 181 -7.11 12.41 -9.16
CA ALA A 181 -5.88 11.85 -8.65
C ALA A 181 -5.01 12.94 -8.02
N LYS A 182 -4.08 12.55 -7.16
CA LYS A 182 -3.08 13.45 -6.57
C LYS A 182 -1.77 12.72 -6.31
N PHE A 183 -0.68 13.47 -6.36
CA PHE A 183 0.58 13.02 -5.79
C PHE A 183 0.59 13.26 -4.30
N TRP A 184 1.11 12.31 -3.55
CA TRP A 184 1.19 12.35 -2.09
C TRP A 184 2.45 11.64 -1.63
N GLN A 185 3.08 12.18 -0.60
CA GLN A 185 4.21 11.56 0.08
C GLN A 185 3.91 11.62 1.57
N VAL A 186 4.42 10.65 2.33
CA VAL A 186 4.21 10.62 3.77
C VAL A 186 4.82 11.87 4.41
N PRO A 187 4.06 12.69 5.15
CA PRO A 187 4.60 13.81 5.90
C PRO A 187 5.67 13.35 6.89
N LEU A 188 6.73 14.15 7.08
CA LEU A 188 7.82 13.79 8.01
C LEU A 188 7.32 13.66 9.46
N GLU A 189 6.34 14.48 9.84
CA GLU A 189 5.69 14.42 11.15
C GLU A 189 4.95 13.09 11.38
N ASP A 190 4.31 12.55 10.35
CA ASP A 190 3.66 11.24 10.41
C ASP A 190 4.69 10.11 10.41
N LEU A 191 5.74 10.26 9.59
CA LEU A 191 6.82 9.27 9.43
C LEU A 191 7.57 9.07 10.76
N ASP A 192 8.18 10.14 11.29
CA ASP A 192 9.00 10.09 12.50
C ASP A 192 8.18 10.14 13.80
N GLY A 193 6.84 10.25 13.69
CA GLY A 193 5.88 10.20 14.81
C GLY A 193 5.04 8.91 14.84
N PRO A 194 3.75 8.94 14.46
CA PRO A 194 2.83 7.81 14.60
C PRO A 194 3.23 6.55 13.82
N ILE A 195 3.90 6.68 12.68
CA ILE A 195 4.42 5.52 11.93
C ILE A 195 5.54 4.84 12.72
N LYS A 196 6.54 5.61 13.17
CA LYS A 196 7.62 5.13 14.04
C LYS A 196 7.07 4.41 15.26
N TYR A 197 6.08 5.00 15.93
CA TYR A 197 5.42 4.39 17.09
C TYR A 197 4.86 2.99 16.79
N VAL A 198 4.13 2.81 15.68
CA VAL A 198 3.58 1.49 15.30
C VAL A 198 4.69 0.49 14.98
N TRP A 199 5.77 0.94 14.32
CA TRP A 199 6.93 0.09 14.03
C TRP A 199 7.64 -0.35 15.31
N GLU A 200 7.91 0.55 16.25
CA GLU A 200 8.53 0.25 17.55
C GLU A 200 7.66 -0.70 18.38
N ARG A 201 6.34 -0.46 18.42
CA ARG A 201 5.38 -1.35 19.09
C ARG A 201 5.39 -2.74 18.48
N THR A 202 5.48 -2.84 17.16
CA THR A 202 5.58 -4.13 16.44
C THR A 202 6.85 -4.87 16.84
N ARG A 203 8.01 -4.19 16.85
CA ARG A 203 9.30 -4.78 17.30
C ARG A 203 9.25 -5.24 18.74
N HIS A 204 8.65 -4.44 19.63
CA HIS A 204 8.48 -4.81 21.03
C HIS A 204 7.67 -6.11 21.17
N ILE A 205 6.51 -6.20 20.49
CA ILE A 205 5.67 -7.41 20.53
C ILE A 205 6.40 -8.64 19.99
N LEU A 206 7.15 -8.49 18.89
CA LEU A 206 7.92 -9.58 18.30
C LEU A 206 9.03 -10.07 19.24
N ARG A 207 9.74 -9.14 19.90
CA ARG A 207 10.80 -9.46 20.88
C ARG A 207 10.26 -10.18 22.10
N GLU A 208 9.13 -9.72 22.63
CA GLU A 208 8.49 -10.31 23.82
C GLU A 208 7.78 -11.64 23.53
N GLY A 209 7.51 -11.96 22.26
CA GLY A 209 6.70 -13.09 21.85
C GLY A 209 5.25 -12.69 21.58
N VAL A 210 4.81 -12.91 20.34
CA VAL A 210 3.45 -12.62 19.87
C VAL A 210 2.44 -13.45 20.66
N THR A 211 1.36 -12.83 21.11
CA THR A 211 0.24 -13.56 21.71
C THR A 211 -0.70 -14.03 20.61
N LEU A 212 -0.91 -15.34 20.47
CA LEU A 212 -1.87 -15.91 19.53
C LEU A 212 -3.03 -16.56 20.29
N SER A 213 -4.27 -16.19 19.92
CA SER A 213 -5.48 -16.71 20.56
C SER A 213 -6.28 -17.55 19.58
N TYR A 214 -6.48 -18.82 19.92
CA TYR A 214 -7.36 -19.72 19.16
C TYR A 214 -8.83 -19.47 19.53
N ILE A 215 -9.67 -19.32 18.52
CA ILE A 215 -11.12 -19.12 18.67
C ILE A 215 -11.84 -20.07 17.69
N PRO A 216 -12.72 -20.95 18.17
CA PRO A 216 -13.62 -21.71 17.31
C PRO A 216 -14.41 -20.77 16.41
N TYR A 217 -14.48 -21.07 15.11
CA TYR A 217 -15.10 -20.17 14.16
C TYR A 217 -15.70 -20.95 12.99
N ASN A 218 -16.84 -20.49 12.48
CA ASN A 218 -17.50 -21.12 11.34
C ASN A 218 -16.81 -20.72 10.03
N ASN A 219 -15.68 -21.35 9.73
CA ASN A 219 -14.97 -21.24 8.46
C ASN A 219 -14.41 -22.62 8.05
N ALA A 220 -13.78 -22.69 6.88
CA ALA A 220 -13.22 -23.93 6.34
C ALA A 220 -12.18 -24.61 7.28
N ASN A 221 -11.52 -23.86 8.16
CA ASN A 221 -10.55 -24.39 9.11
C ASN A 221 -11.19 -24.77 10.47
N GLY A 222 -12.44 -24.40 10.72
CA GLY A 222 -13.11 -24.54 12.02
C GLY A 222 -12.63 -23.57 13.11
N TYR A 223 -11.70 -22.67 12.79
CA TYR A 223 -11.14 -21.72 13.77
C TYR A 223 -10.58 -20.45 13.13
N ARG A 224 -10.40 -19.43 13.98
CA ARG A 224 -9.65 -18.22 13.69
C ARG A 224 -8.57 -18.03 14.74
N ILE A 225 -7.41 -17.54 14.31
CA ILE A 225 -6.34 -17.12 15.21
C ILE A 225 -6.31 -15.60 15.24
N LEU A 226 -6.40 -15.02 16.43
CA LEU A 226 -6.16 -13.58 16.66
C LEU A 226 -4.73 -13.38 17.16
N ASN A 227 -4.19 -12.19 16.91
CA ASN A 227 -2.89 -11.77 17.42
C ASN A 227 -2.97 -10.40 18.10
N ASN A 228 -1.91 -10.00 18.80
CA ASN A 228 -1.81 -8.71 19.47
C ASN A 228 -0.95 -7.68 18.71
N LEU A 229 -0.63 -7.91 17.44
CA LEU A 229 0.05 -6.92 16.61
C LEU A 229 -0.85 -5.69 16.40
N PRO A 230 -0.27 -4.49 16.11
CA PRO A 230 -1.07 -3.28 15.91
C PRO A 230 -2.18 -3.49 14.89
N ALA A 231 -3.43 -3.25 15.31
CA ALA A 231 -4.62 -3.54 14.52
C ALA A 231 -5.17 -2.26 13.88
N ALA A 232 -5.93 -2.41 12.79
CA ALA A 232 -6.60 -1.27 12.16
C ALA A 232 -7.60 -0.57 13.10
N SER A 233 -8.16 -1.31 14.07
CA SER A 233 -9.04 -0.79 15.12
C SER A 233 -8.33 0.07 16.16
N ASP A 234 -7.00 0.07 16.19
CA ASP A 234 -6.23 0.94 17.08
C ASP A 234 -6.20 2.39 16.57
N HIS A 235 -6.79 2.66 15.40
CA HIS A 235 -6.90 3.98 14.75
C HIS A 235 -5.57 4.76 14.61
N ASN A 236 -4.44 4.03 14.55
CA ASN A 236 -3.13 4.60 14.22
C ASN A 236 -3.02 4.94 12.71
N VAL A 237 -1.90 5.52 12.29
CA VAL A 237 -1.58 5.70 10.86
C VAL A 237 -1.37 4.35 10.16
N LEU A 238 -0.71 3.40 10.84
CA LEU A 238 -0.43 2.05 10.34
C LEU A 238 -1.09 0.95 11.17
N HIS A 239 -1.26 -0.20 10.53
CA HIS A 239 -1.46 -1.47 11.22
C HIS A 239 -0.65 -2.59 10.55
N VAL A 240 -0.57 -3.72 11.24
CA VAL A 240 0.07 -4.94 10.77
C VAL A 240 -0.99 -5.98 10.43
N ARG A 241 -0.94 -6.53 9.23
CA ARG A 241 -1.93 -7.50 8.74
C ARG A 241 -1.28 -8.55 7.82
N PRO A 242 -1.82 -9.78 7.76
CA PRO A 242 -1.32 -10.79 6.83
C PRO A 242 -1.29 -10.32 5.38
N ASP A 243 -0.20 -10.62 4.67
CA ASP A 243 -0.07 -10.44 3.21
C ASP A 243 -0.26 -11.75 2.44
N ALA A 244 -0.29 -12.89 3.14
CA ALA A 244 -0.46 -14.20 2.53
C ALA A 244 -1.91 -14.47 2.10
N LYS A 245 -2.07 -15.25 1.01
CA LYS A 245 -3.39 -15.67 0.51
C LYS A 245 -4.15 -16.55 1.50
N LYS A 246 -3.42 -17.34 2.31
CA LYS A 246 -3.98 -18.22 3.34
C LYS A 246 -3.20 -18.02 4.64
N SER A 247 -3.90 -18.05 5.76
CA SER A 247 -3.24 -18.10 7.07
C SER A 247 -2.55 -19.44 7.26
N SER A 248 -1.30 -19.42 7.72
CA SER A 248 -0.57 -20.61 8.16
C SER A 248 0.25 -20.30 9.41
N TYR A 249 0.35 -21.29 10.29
CA TYR A 249 1.12 -21.27 11.54
C TYR A 249 2.06 -22.50 11.62
N LYS A 250 2.15 -23.25 10.53
CA LYS A 250 2.94 -24.48 10.42
C LYS A 250 4.37 -24.14 10.08
N VAL A 251 5.31 -24.89 10.66
CA VAL A 251 6.75 -24.76 10.37
C VAL A 251 7.01 -24.99 8.87
N GLY A 252 7.71 -24.06 8.22
CA GLY A 252 8.15 -24.19 6.83
C GLY A 252 7.06 -24.02 5.76
N ASP A 253 5.84 -23.60 6.13
CA ASP A 253 4.81 -23.29 5.13
C ASP A 253 5.14 -22.00 4.38
N VAL A 254 4.92 -21.99 3.07
CA VAL A 254 5.21 -20.84 2.17
C VAL A 254 4.50 -19.54 2.58
N ASN A 255 3.39 -19.63 3.32
CA ASN A 255 2.62 -18.49 3.82
C ASN A 255 3.06 -18.01 5.21
N SER A 256 4.04 -18.66 5.83
CA SER A 256 4.49 -18.39 7.20
C SER A 256 5.96 -18.00 7.26
N LEU A 257 6.36 -17.39 8.37
CA LEU A 257 7.75 -17.05 8.69
C LEU A 257 8.05 -17.39 10.16
N PRO A 258 9.32 -17.70 10.48
CA PRO A 258 9.74 -17.95 11.84
C PRO A 258 9.70 -16.66 12.67
N LEU A 259 9.17 -16.76 13.88
CA LEU A 259 9.17 -15.70 14.88
C LEU A 259 10.47 -15.72 15.68
N PRO A 260 10.99 -14.54 16.09
CA PRO A 260 12.22 -14.44 16.85
C PRO A 260 12.06 -14.87 18.33
N ALA A 261 10.82 -14.92 18.82
CA ALA A 261 10.48 -15.41 20.16
C ALA A 261 9.28 -16.36 20.08
N PRO A 262 9.18 -17.36 20.98
CA PRO A 262 8.05 -18.27 21.03
C PRO A 262 6.71 -17.54 21.25
N VAL A 263 5.67 -18.04 20.62
CA VAL A 263 4.29 -17.57 20.74
C VAL A 263 3.77 -17.80 22.16
N LYS A 264 3.12 -16.78 22.71
CA LYS A 264 2.31 -16.86 23.92
C LYS A 264 0.90 -17.31 23.55
N TRP A 265 0.68 -18.62 23.51
CA TRP A 265 -0.60 -19.20 23.08
C TRP A 265 -1.71 -19.02 24.13
N LYS A 266 -2.89 -18.61 23.67
CA LYS A 266 -4.15 -18.66 24.42
C LYS A 266 -5.09 -19.68 23.75
N ASN A 267 -5.61 -20.61 24.56
CA ASN A 267 -6.59 -21.63 24.14
C ASN A 267 -6.15 -22.55 22.98
N ARG A 268 -4.85 -22.78 22.78
CA ARG A 268 -4.35 -23.68 21.72
C ARG A 268 -4.79 -25.13 22.00
N PRO A 269 -5.52 -25.79 21.07
CA PRO A 269 -5.89 -27.19 21.25
C PRO A 269 -4.68 -28.11 21.17
N LYS A 270 -4.58 -29.08 22.09
CA LYS A 270 -3.47 -30.06 22.15
C LYS A 270 -3.34 -30.88 20.86
N HIS A 271 -4.46 -31.18 20.19
CA HIS A 271 -4.48 -31.97 18.96
C HIS A 271 -4.02 -31.21 17.71
N LEU A 272 -3.83 -29.88 17.78
CA LEU A 272 -3.36 -29.04 16.66
C LEU A 272 -1.92 -28.55 16.88
N ILE A 273 -1.13 -29.24 17.70
CA ILE A 273 0.20 -28.78 18.09
C ILE A 273 1.17 -28.72 16.89
N ASN A 274 0.97 -29.54 15.87
CA ASN A 274 1.82 -29.60 14.67
C ASN A 274 1.44 -28.53 13.63
N GLU A 275 0.18 -28.11 13.63
CA GLU A 275 -0.43 -27.18 12.68
C GLU A 275 -0.32 -25.74 13.16
N LEU A 276 -0.40 -25.56 14.49
CA LEU A 276 -0.30 -24.27 15.18
C LEU A 276 1.03 -24.21 15.92
N SER A 277 2.15 -23.99 15.24
CA SER A 277 3.48 -24.11 15.89
C SER A 277 3.75 -23.07 16.98
N ASN A 278 4.84 -23.24 17.74
CA ASN A 278 5.28 -22.26 18.74
C ASN A 278 6.04 -21.08 18.14
N ASN A 279 6.64 -21.23 16.96
CA ASN A 279 7.65 -20.28 16.49
C ASN A 279 7.38 -19.80 15.07
N TRP A 280 6.19 -20.03 14.51
CA TRP A 280 5.84 -19.57 13.16
C TRP A 280 4.47 -18.95 13.15
N MET A 281 4.33 -17.88 12.37
CA MET A 281 3.03 -17.30 12.07
C MET A 281 2.96 -16.84 10.62
N THR A 282 1.74 -16.53 10.18
CA THR A 282 1.50 -16.07 8.82
C THR A 282 2.30 -14.80 8.53
N LYS A 283 2.87 -14.70 7.32
CA LYS A 283 3.57 -13.51 6.82
C LYS A 283 2.74 -12.24 7.01
N GLN A 284 3.32 -11.23 7.66
CA GLN A 284 2.66 -9.94 7.93
C GLN A 284 3.31 -8.81 7.14
N ALA A 285 2.53 -7.81 6.77
CA ALA A 285 2.98 -6.57 6.17
C ALA A 285 2.44 -5.35 6.94
N PHE A 286 3.04 -4.19 6.71
CA PHE A 286 2.51 -2.90 7.16
C PHE A 286 1.52 -2.33 6.15
N TRP A 287 0.44 -1.76 6.66
CA TRP A 287 -0.65 -1.19 5.87
C TRP A 287 -1.06 0.17 6.44
N LEU A 288 -1.23 1.17 5.57
CA LEU A 288 -1.82 2.44 5.94
C LEU A 288 -3.31 2.27 6.21
N ASN A 289 -3.76 2.85 7.32
CA ASN A 289 -5.14 2.72 7.76
C ASN A 289 -6.12 3.44 6.83
N PRO A 290 -7.34 2.89 6.64
CA PRO A 290 -8.33 3.48 5.74
C PRO A 290 -8.73 4.92 6.11
N ASP A 291 -8.78 5.22 7.41
CA ASP A 291 -9.21 6.51 7.94
C ASP A 291 -8.13 7.56 7.67
N TYR A 292 -6.86 7.20 7.92
CA TYR A 292 -5.71 8.02 7.57
C TYR A 292 -5.65 8.27 6.06
N MET A 293 -5.81 7.24 5.23
CA MET A 293 -5.79 7.40 3.78
C MET A 293 -6.94 8.25 3.25
N TYR A 294 -8.10 8.25 3.93
CA TYR A 294 -9.19 9.15 3.59
C TYR A 294 -8.79 10.61 3.81
N GLN A 295 -8.16 10.94 4.94
CA GLN A 295 -7.66 12.30 5.22
C GLN A 295 -6.72 12.80 4.11
N GLN A 296 -5.89 11.91 3.55
CA GLN A 296 -4.95 12.26 2.49
C GLN A 296 -5.61 12.55 1.13
N VAL A 297 -6.90 12.23 0.96
CA VAL A 297 -7.63 12.43 -0.31
C VAL A 297 -8.95 13.17 -0.11
N ALA A 298 -9.22 13.67 1.09
CA ALA A 298 -10.46 14.37 1.43
C ALA A 298 -10.63 15.67 0.61
N ASP A 299 -9.53 16.28 0.17
CA ASP A 299 -9.50 17.44 -0.73
C ASP A 299 -10.01 17.14 -2.15
N LEU A 300 -10.12 15.86 -2.53
CA LEU A 300 -10.68 15.42 -3.82
C LEU A 300 -12.17 15.08 -3.74
N MET A 301 -12.76 15.13 -2.54
CA MET A 301 -14.16 14.75 -2.30
C MET A 301 -15.14 15.84 -2.73
#